data_AF-A0A9E2Q6K2-F1
#
_entry.id   AF-A0A9E2Q6K2-F1
#
_cell.length_a   1.000
_cell.length_b   1.000
_cell.length_c   1.000
_cell.angle_alpha   90.00
_cell.angle_beta   90.00
_cell.angle_gamma   90.00
#
_symmetry.space_group_name_H-M   'P 1'
#
loop_
_entity.id
_entity.type
_entity.pdbx_description
1 polymer ?
#
loop_
_entity_poly.entity_id
_entity_poly.type
_entity_poly.pdbx_seq_one_letter_code
_entity_poly.pdbx_strand_id
1 'polypeptide(L)'
;MTGVSGTLAASGVGILAIGTVLGTVSRLILRDRSHMTRSGSVLAGIVGAVLGGAATQAATGNPDEPRLLLVLGFSVVGTVAVLAVAERFVRRPLPTVRELIDAGESAAVEMKSTARHNLHTGQRDERMEIVIAKTVAGFLNGRGGTLLIGVDDSGVVLGLDADLPYMKAPDLDRYELWLHDHLTRVLGAPAVSRLTVTFPQVDGTAVCRVEAERSPRPVFVRPAKSDQVLFYARIGNSTRELSVAEAIEYAADHFARPSAWRRGGR
;
A
#
# COMPACT_ATOMS: atom_id res chain seq x y z
N MET A 1 55.73 -0.67 18.55
CA MET A 1 54.72 -0.81 17.48
C MET A 1 54.01 -2.14 17.68
N THR A 2 52.93 -2.17 18.44
CA THR A 2 52.09 -3.36 18.65
C THR A 2 50.64 -2.93 18.78
N GLY A 3 49.86 -3.19 17.72
CA GLY A 3 48.49 -3.67 17.84
C GLY A 3 47.37 -2.65 18.10
N VAL A 4 47.13 -1.74 17.15
CA VAL A 4 45.87 -0.97 17.04
C VAL A 4 44.67 -1.84 16.59
N SER A 5 44.86 -3.16 16.48
CA SER A 5 43.87 -4.08 15.89
C SER A 5 42.72 -4.50 16.82
N GLY A 6 42.75 -4.15 18.11
CA GLY A 6 41.76 -4.59 19.12
C GLY A 6 40.53 -3.69 19.29
N THR A 7 40.60 -2.42 18.86
CA THR A 7 39.55 -1.41 19.14
C THR A 7 38.44 -1.35 18.08
N LEU A 8 38.68 -1.87 16.88
CA LEU A 8 37.70 -1.84 15.78
C LEU A 8 36.64 -2.95 15.86
N ALA A 9 36.95 -4.10 16.49
CA ALA A 9 35.96 -5.15 16.75
C ALA A 9 35.08 -4.82 17.97
N ALA A 10 35.64 -4.11 18.96
CA ALA A 10 34.93 -3.62 20.13
C ALA A 10 33.95 -2.47 19.81
N SER A 11 34.23 -1.68 18.76
CA SER A 11 33.39 -0.55 18.38
C SER A 11 32.09 -0.97 17.67
N GLY A 12 32.11 -2.02 16.85
CA GLY A 12 30.91 -2.49 16.14
C GLY A 12 29.81 -3.03 17.06
N VAL A 13 30.18 -3.90 18.01
CA VAL A 13 29.22 -4.49 18.97
C VAL A 13 28.71 -3.43 19.95
N GLY A 14 29.57 -2.51 20.39
CA GLY A 14 29.20 -1.40 21.27
C GLY A 14 28.19 -0.45 20.63
N ILE A 15 28.41 -0.05 19.37
CA ILE A 15 27.48 0.79 18.60
C ILE A 15 26.12 0.09 18.44
N LEU A 16 26.13 -1.21 18.15
CA LEU A 16 24.89 -1.98 18.00
C LEU A 16 24.11 -2.06 19.32
N ALA A 17 24.80 -2.25 20.46
CA ALA A 17 24.20 -2.29 21.79
C ALA A 17 23.58 -0.93 22.18
N ILE A 18 24.33 0.16 21.97
CA ILE A 18 23.85 1.52 22.23
C ILE A 18 22.64 1.84 21.35
N GLY A 19 22.71 1.54 20.05
CA GLY A 19 21.60 1.73 19.12
C GLY A 19 20.36 0.91 19.49
N THR A 20 20.55 -0.31 20.01
CA THR A 20 19.45 -1.16 20.47
C THR A 20 18.78 -0.60 21.71
N VAL A 21 19.55 -0.11 22.68
CA VAL A 21 19.02 0.51 23.91
C VAL A 21 18.28 1.81 23.57
N LEU A 22 18.93 2.73 22.84
CA LEU A 22 18.32 4.01 22.44
C LEU A 22 17.07 3.81 21.59
N GLY A 23 17.10 2.88 20.63
CA GLY A 23 15.95 2.55 19.79
C GLY A 23 14.78 1.94 20.59
N THR A 24 15.08 1.10 21.59
CA THR A 24 14.05 0.49 22.46
C THR A 24 13.44 1.52 23.41
N VAL A 25 14.26 2.38 24.03
CA VAL A 25 13.80 3.47 24.90
C VAL A 25 12.95 4.47 24.11
N SER A 26 13.39 4.88 22.92
CA SER A 26 12.63 5.79 22.07
C SER A 26 11.29 5.19 21.64
N ARG A 27 11.24 3.89 21.38
CA ARG A 27 9.99 3.16 21.11
C ARG A 27 9.06 3.11 22.31
N LEU A 28 9.59 3.00 23.53
CA LEU A 28 8.78 3.06 24.75
C LEU A 28 8.20 4.46 24.98
N ILE A 29 8.93 5.51 24.62
CA ILE A 29 8.44 6.90 24.65
C ILE A 29 7.36 7.12 23.57
N LEU A 30 7.54 6.50 22.40
CA LEU A 30 6.62 6.58 21.26
C LEU A 30 5.64 5.40 21.18
N ARG A 31 5.35 4.75 22.32
CA ARG A 31 4.64 3.46 22.35
C ARG A 31 3.22 3.52 21.77
N ASP A 32 2.61 4.69 21.80
CA ASP A 32 1.28 4.98 21.23
C ASP A 32 1.32 5.50 19.79
N ARG A 33 2.52 5.73 19.22
CA ARG A 33 2.69 6.38 17.91
C ARG A 33 3.55 5.60 16.91
N SER A 34 4.27 4.57 17.31
CA SER A 34 5.26 3.88 16.44
C SER A 34 4.94 2.40 16.18
N HIS A 35 4.60 2.05 14.93
CA HIS A 35 4.43 0.65 14.46
C HIS A 35 5.72 0.03 13.88
N MET A 36 6.88 0.65 14.13
CA MET A 36 8.11 0.31 13.41
C MET A 36 8.67 -1.07 13.82
N THR A 37 9.24 -1.82 12.88
CA THR A 37 9.86 -3.14 13.14
C THR A 37 11.08 -3.00 14.04
N ARG A 38 11.45 -4.06 14.79
CA ARG A 38 12.59 -4.03 15.74
C ARG A 38 13.89 -3.60 15.07
N SER A 39 14.15 -4.08 13.86
CA SER A 39 15.33 -3.70 13.07
C SER A 39 15.33 -2.22 12.69
N GLY A 40 14.18 -1.63 12.37
CA GLY A 40 14.07 -0.21 12.06
C GLY A 40 14.42 0.70 13.23
N SER A 41 14.06 0.32 14.48
CA SER A 41 14.38 1.16 15.64
C SER A 41 15.83 1.09 16.04
N VAL A 42 16.49 -0.06 15.82
CA VAL A 42 17.93 -0.19 16.07
C VAL A 42 18.70 0.72 15.12
N LEU A 43 18.34 0.73 13.83
CA LEU A 43 18.95 1.63 12.85
C LEU A 43 18.72 3.11 13.20
N ALA A 44 17.50 3.49 13.58
CA ALA A 44 17.20 4.85 14.03
C ALA A 44 18.02 5.26 15.27
N GLY A 45 18.21 4.33 16.22
CA GLY A 45 19.05 4.56 17.41
C GLY A 45 20.52 4.75 17.07
N ILE A 46 21.05 4.01 16.10
CA ILE A 46 22.44 4.18 15.63
C ILE A 46 22.61 5.57 14.97
N VAL A 47 21.70 5.95 14.07
CA VAL A 47 21.74 7.27 13.42
C VAL A 47 21.60 8.39 14.46
N GLY A 48 20.68 8.23 15.41
CA GLY A 48 20.50 9.18 16.51
C GLY A 48 21.75 9.34 17.36
N ALA A 49 22.47 8.25 17.67
CA ALA A 49 23.73 8.30 18.41
C ALA A 49 24.84 9.06 17.67
N VAL A 50 24.96 8.84 16.35
CA VAL A 50 25.93 9.56 15.51
C VAL A 50 25.63 11.07 15.47
N LEU A 51 24.36 11.42 15.26
CA LEU A 51 23.92 12.82 15.26
C LEU A 51 24.09 13.46 16.65
N GLY A 52 23.84 12.70 17.71
CA GLY A 52 24.00 13.18 19.08
C GLY A 52 25.45 13.49 19.45
N GLY A 53 26.38 12.65 19.02
CA GLY A 53 27.81 12.89 19.15
C GLY A 53 28.26 14.15 18.41
N ALA A 54 27.86 14.29 17.14
CA ALA A 54 28.16 15.47 16.32
C ALA A 54 27.57 16.76 16.91
N ALA A 55 26.33 16.73 17.38
CA ALA A 55 25.67 17.88 18.02
C ALA A 55 26.37 18.28 19.33
N THR A 56 26.83 17.31 20.11
CA THR A 56 27.60 17.59 21.34
C THR A 56 28.92 18.28 20.99
N GLN A 57 29.66 17.76 20.00
CA GLN A 57 30.92 18.35 19.54
C GLN A 57 30.72 19.79 19.04
N ALA A 58 29.66 20.06 18.29
CA ALA A 58 29.31 21.40 17.82
C ALA A 58 28.93 22.35 18.97
N ALA A 59 28.26 21.86 20.01
CA ALA A 59 27.81 22.67 21.13
C ALA A 59 28.92 23.00 22.14
N THR A 60 29.95 22.16 22.25
CA THR A 60 30.98 22.27 23.30
C THR A 60 32.32 22.74 22.79
N GLY A 61 32.62 22.58 21.50
CA GLY A 61 33.87 23.02 20.88
C GLY A 61 35.13 22.28 21.37
N ASN A 62 35.00 21.28 22.25
CA ASN A 62 36.12 20.54 22.84
C ASN A 62 35.96 19.02 22.58
N PRO A 63 36.84 18.39 21.79
CA PRO A 63 36.71 16.99 21.39
C PRO A 63 37.04 15.97 22.51
N ASP A 64 37.72 16.39 23.58
CA ASP A 64 38.35 15.45 24.53
C ASP A 64 37.65 15.35 25.89
N GLU A 65 36.61 16.14 26.15
CA GLU A 65 35.88 16.09 27.43
C GLU A 65 34.61 15.20 27.29
N PRO A 66 34.56 14.02 27.94
CA PRO A 66 33.43 13.11 27.80
C PRO A 66 32.21 13.62 28.57
N ARG A 67 31.45 14.53 27.97
CA ARG A 67 30.16 15.02 28.49
C ARG A 67 29.05 14.03 28.17
N LEU A 68 29.17 12.84 28.77
CA LEU A 68 28.31 11.67 28.56
C LEU A 68 26.81 12.00 28.62
N LEU A 69 26.39 12.85 29.54
CA LEU A 69 24.97 13.25 29.67
C LEU A 69 24.47 14.06 28.46
N LEU A 70 25.30 14.92 27.88
CA LEU A 70 24.93 15.68 26.68
C LEU A 70 24.87 14.75 25.45
N VAL A 71 25.85 13.87 25.31
CA VAL A 71 25.86 12.88 24.21
C VAL A 71 24.62 12.01 24.28
N LEU A 72 24.28 11.48 25.45
CA LEU A 72 23.07 10.66 25.64
C LEU A 72 21.80 11.48 25.35
N GLY A 73 21.71 12.71 25.85
CA GLY A 73 20.58 13.61 25.63
C GLY A 73 20.35 13.92 24.14
N PHE A 74 21.37 14.41 23.44
CA PHE A 74 21.28 14.68 22.00
C PHE A 74 21.06 13.41 21.18
N SER A 75 21.56 12.25 21.62
CA SER A 75 21.33 10.98 20.93
C SER A 75 19.88 10.51 21.03
N VAL A 76 19.25 10.68 22.20
CA VAL A 76 17.81 10.40 22.38
C VAL A 76 16.99 11.35 21.52
N VAL A 77 17.27 12.66 21.55
CA VAL A 77 16.57 13.66 20.73
C VAL A 77 16.74 13.37 19.24
N GLY A 78 17.96 13.07 18.79
CA GLY A 78 18.26 12.70 17.41
C GLY A 78 17.52 11.42 16.98
N THR A 79 17.48 10.41 17.85
CA THR A 79 16.72 9.18 17.59
C THR A 79 15.23 9.47 17.44
N VAL A 80 14.64 10.23 18.37
CA VAL A 80 13.22 10.61 18.31
C VAL A 80 12.92 11.44 17.06
N ALA A 81 13.81 12.36 16.67
CA ALA A 81 13.65 13.14 15.44
C ALA A 81 13.71 12.25 14.18
N VAL A 82 14.67 11.34 14.09
CA VAL A 82 14.76 10.36 12.98
C VAL A 82 13.51 9.49 12.92
N LEU A 83 13.02 9.02 14.07
CA LEU A 83 11.77 8.24 14.15
C LEU A 83 10.56 9.06 13.71
N ALA A 84 10.41 10.30 14.16
CA ALA A 84 9.30 11.16 13.77
C ALA A 84 9.33 11.51 12.27
N VAL A 85 10.51 11.75 11.71
CA VAL A 85 10.70 11.98 10.28
C VAL A 85 10.41 10.70 9.48
N ALA A 86 10.97 9.57 9.89
CA ALA A 86 10.71 8.28 9.26
C ALA A 86 9.21 7.93 9.29
N GLU A 87 8.53 8.17 10.41
CA GLU A 87 7.08 8.00 10.50
C GLU A 87 6.33 8.90 9.54
N ARG A 88 6.73 10.16 9.36
CA ARG A 88 6.09 11.08 8.41
C ARG A 88 6.27 10.66 6.96
N PHE A 89 7.42 10.08 6.61
CA PHE A 89 7.67 9.56 5.26
C PHE A 89 7.00 8.20 5.00
N VAL A 90 6.92 7.34 6.03
CA VAL A 90 6.24 6.04 5.96
C VAL A 90 4.72 6.21 5.96
N ARG A 91 4.20 7.22 6.69
CA ARG A 91 2.78 7.59 6.74
C ARG A 91 2.46 8.70 5.74
N ARG A 92 2.71 8.50 4.44
CA ARG A 92 1.90 9.26 3.49
C ARG A 92 0.48 8.71 3.64
N PRO A 93 -0.49 9.50 4.15
CA PRO A 93 -1.88 9.05 4.11
C PRO A 93 -2.21 8.73 2.65
N LEU A 94 -2.99 7.67 2.45
CA LEU A 94 -3.48 7.35 1.12
C LEU A 94 -4.12 8.62 0.54
N PRO A 95 -3.87 8.93 -0.74
CA PRO A 95 -4.47 10.11 -1.37
C PRO A 95 -5.98 10.08 -1.17
N THR A 96 -6.53 11.24 -0.86
CA THR A 96 -7.97 11.44 -0.74
C THR A 96 -8.64 11.20 -2.09
N VAL A 97 -9.94 10.91 -2.08
CA VAL A 97 -10.67 10.74 -3.35
C VAL A 97 -10.62 12.00 -4.22
N ARG A 98 -10.67 13.20 -3.61
CA ARG A 98 -10.51 14.48 -4.32
C ARG A 98 -9.15 14.54 -5.04
N GLU A 99 -8.05 14.23 -4.34
CA GLU A 99 -6.71 14.21 -4.94
C GLU A 99 -6.58 13.18 -6.08
N LEU A 100 -7.21 12.01 -5.93
CA LEU A 100 -7.23 10.99 -6.99
C LEU A 100 -8.02 11.43 -8.21
N ILE A 101 -9.15 12.11 -8.00
CA ILE A 101 -9.96 12.68 -9.09
C ILE A 101 -9.18 13.75 -9.84
N ASP A 102 -8.58 14.69 -9.11
CA ASP A 102 -7.89 15.83 -9.69
C ASP A 102 -6.60 15.40 -10.43
N ALA A 103 -5.98 14.29 -10.00
CA ALA A 103 -4.85 13.67 -10.71
C ALA A 103 -5.26 12.92 -12.00
N GLY A 104 -6.55 12.59 -12.14
CA GLY A 104 -7.11 11.91 -13.31
C GLY A 104 -6.85 10.39 -13.35
N GLU A 105 -7.42 9.75 -14.36
CA GLU A 105 -7.20 8.32 -14.61
C GLU A 105 -5.73 8.03 -14.95
N SER A 106 -5.22 6.94 -14.40
CA SER A 106 -3.83 6.53 -14.56
C SER A 106 -3.68 5.02 -14.45
N ALA A 107 -2.48 4.49 -14.71
CA ALA A 107 -2.22 3.05 -14.60
C ALA A 107 -2.69 2.42 -13.27
N ALA A 108 -2.76 3.22 -12.19
CA ALA A 108 -3.19 2.82 -10.85
C ALA A 108 -4.55 3.42 -10.41
N VAL A 109 -5.22 4.22 -11.23
CA VAL A 109 -6.51 4.87 -10.88
C VAL A 109 -7.47 4.74 -12.05
N GLU A 110 -8.66 4.19 -11.81
CA GLU A 110 -9.74 4.09 -12.79
C GLU A 110 -11.02 4.68 -12.19
N MET A 111 -11.79 5.40 -13.01
CA MET A 111 -13.07 5.99 -12.63
C MET A 111 -14.21 5.31 -13.39
N LYS A 112 -15.32 5.10 -12.70
CA LYS A 112 -16.56 4.59 -13.27
C LYS A 112 -17.74 5.35 -12.68
N SER A 113 -18.64 5.81 -13.55
CA SER A 113 -19.82 6.55 -13.14
C SER A 113 -20.73 5.69 -12.25
N THR A 114 -20.85 4.40 -12.55
CA THR A 114 -21.76 3.46 -11.90
C THR A 114 -21.19 2.04 -11.92
N ALA A 115 -21.71 1.15 -11.08
CA ALA A 115 -21.34 -0.27 -11.06
C ALA A 115 -22.40 -1.21 -11.66
N ARG A 116 -23.67 -0.80 -11.67
CA ARG A 116 -24.81 -1.64 -12.09
C ARG A 116 -25.72 -0.92 -13.06
N HIS A 117 -25.90 0.39 -12.89
CA HIS A 117 -26.78 1.20 -13.71
C HIS A 117 -26.12 1.57 -15.04
N ASN A 118 -26.73 1.25 -16.17
CA ASN A 118 -26.26 1.73 -17.47
C ASN A 118 -26.93 3.08 -17.79
N LEU A 119 -26.14 4.15 -17.78
CA LEU A 119 -26.61 5.52 -17.98
C LEU A 119 -27.24 5.76 -19.37
N HIS A 120 -26.92 4.92 -20.37
CA HIS A 120 -27.51 5.03 -21.71
C HIS A 120 -28.89 4.40 -21.79
N THR A 121 -29.11 3.28 -21.09
CA THR A 121 -30.38 2.54 -21.14
C THR A 121 -31.30 2.87 -19.96
N GLY A 122 -30.78 3.51 -18.91
CA GLY A 122 -31.51 3.83 -17.68
C GLY A 122 -31.85 2.60 -16.83
N GLN A 123 -31.22 1.46 -17.09
CA GLN A 123 -31.56 0.17 -16.47
C GLN A 123 -30.33 -0.52 -15.89
N ARG A 124 -30.58 -1.49 -15.00
CA ARG A 124 -29.53 -2.38 -14.52
C ARG A 124 -28.95 -3.18 -15.69
N ASP A 125 -27.63 -3.22 -15.76
CA ASP A 125 -26.90 -3.95 -16.79
C ASP A 125 -25.75 -4.75 -16.15
N GLU A 126 -25.81 -6.09 -16.28
CA GLU A 126 -24.76 -6.99 -15.82
C GLU A 126 -23.41 -6.75 -16.53
N ARG A 127 -23.43 -6.10 -17.70
CA ARG A 127 -22.21 -5.67 -18.38
C ARG A 127 -21.47 -4.58 -17.60
N MET A 128 -22.17 -3.73 -16.85
CA MET A 128 -21.52 -2.77 -15.95
C MET A 128 -20.88 -3.51 -14.78
N GLU A 129 -21.61 -4.46 -14.20
CA GLU A 129 -21.13 -5.27 -13.08
C GLU A 129 -19.84 -6.04 -13.47
N ILE A 130 -19.78 -6.62 -14.67
CA ILE A 130 -18.57 -7.32 -15.13
C ILE A 130 -17.41 -6.36 -15.44
N VAL A 131 -17.68 -5.14 -15.92
CA VAL A 131 -16.62 -4.12 -16.15
C VAL A 131 -15.91 -3.80 -14.83
N ILE A 132 -16.64 -3.63 -13.74
CA ILE A 132 -16.06 -3.45 -12.40
C ILE A 132 -15.12 -4.61 -12.05
N ALA A 133 -15.58 -5.86 -12.23
CA ALA A 133 -14.77 -7.03 -11.93
C ALA A 133 -13.51 -7.14 -12.82
N LYS A 134 -13.61 -6.79 -14.10
CA LYS A 134 -12.46 -6.76 -15.03
C LYS A 134 -11.42 -5.74 -14.60
N THR A 135 -11.84 -4.53 -14.23
CA THR A 135 -10.94 -3.49 -13.72
C THR A 135 -10.23 -3.94 -12.46
N VAL A 136 -10.96 -4.49 -11.48
CA VAL A 136 -10.37 -5.03 -10.25
C VAL A 136 -9.37 -6.15 -10.56
N ALA A 137 -9.71 -7.08 -11.45
CA ALA A 137 -8.78 -8.14 -11.88
C ALA A 137 -7.51 -7.57 -12.52
N GLY A 138 -7.65 -6.55 -13.37
CA GLY A 138 -6.52 -5.85 -13.98
C GLY A 138 -5.57 -5.24 -12.94
N PHE A 139 -6.11 -4.61 -11.89
CA PHE A 139 -5.30 -4.08 -10.79
C PHE A 139 -4.61 -5.18 -9.99
N LEU A 140 -5.35 -6.24 -9.60
CA LEU A 140 -4.82 -7.37 -8.84
C LEU A 140 -3.67 -8.07 -9.59
N ASN A 141 -3.80 -8.25 -10.91
CA ASN A 141 -2.77 -8.88 -11.74
C ASN A 141 -1.62 -7.92 -12.11
N GLY A 142 -1.85 -6.61 -11.99
CA GLY A 142 -0.87 -5.57 -12.26
C GLY A 142 -0.06 -5.19 -11.02
N ARG A 143 0.03 -3.88 -10.76
CA ARG A 143 0.76 -3.31 -9.62
C ARG A 143 -0.14 -2.97 -8.42
N GLY A 144 -1.41 -3.39 -8.46
CA GLY A 144 -2.47 -2.83 -7.62
C GLY A 144 -3.04 -1.53 -8.21
N GLY A 145 -4.00 -0.93 -7.51
CA GLY A 145 -4.61 0.32 -7.92
C GLY A 145 -5.87 0.65 -7.12
N THR A 146 -6.51 1.76 -7.49
CA THR A 146 -7.77 2.23 -6.90
C THR A 146 -8.81 2.39 -8.01
N LEU A 147 -9.98 1.80 -7.80
CA LEU A 147 -11.18 2.04 -8.59
C LEU A 147 -12.10 2.98 -7.80
N LEU A 148 -12.51 4.08 -8.44
CA LEU A 148 -13.54 4.98 -7.94
C LEU A 148 -14.85 4.73 -8.69
N ILE A 149 -15.94 4.51 -7.95
CA ILE A 149 -17.28 4.31 -8.49
C ILE A 149 -18.18 5.43 -8.00
N GLY A 150 -18.94 6.03 -8.90
CA GLY A 150 -19.69 7.27 -8.66
C GLY A 150 -18.97 8.52 -9.14
N VAL A 151 -18.02 8.37 -10.07
CA VAL A 151 -17.26 9.48 -10.68
C VAL A 151 -17.21 9.23 -12.19
N ASP A 152 -17.56 10.24 -12.99
CA ASP A 152 -17.46 10.12 -14.45
C ASP A 152 -16.02 10.29 -14.98
N ASP A 153 -15.88 10.14 -16.30
CA ASP A 153 -14.60 10.26 -17.02
C ASP A 153 -14.02 11.68 -17.01
N SER A 154 -14.86 12.69 -16.74
CA SER A 154 -14.43 14.09 -16.58
C SER A 154 -14.04 14.43 -15.14
N GLY A 155 -14.19 13.49 -14.20
CA GLY A 155 -13.90 13.68 -12.78
C GLY A 155 -15.05 14.33 -11.99
N VAL A 156 -16.25 14.38 -12.54
CA VAL A 156 -17.44 14.87 -11.82
C VAL A 156 -17.95 13.77 -10.90
N VAL A 157 -18.18 14.13 -9.63
CA VAL A 157 -18.74 13.23 -8.62
C VAL A 157 -20.25 13.12 -8.83
N LEU A 158 -20.70 11.93 -9.21
CA LEU A 158 -22.11 11.59 -9.42
C LEU A 158 -22.73 10.91 -8.19
N GLY A 159 -21.90 10.24 -7.39
CA GLY A 159 -22.34 9.43 -6.27
C GLY A 159 -22.88 8.06 -6.66
N LEU A 160 -23.58 7.41 -5.72
CA LEU A 160 -24.07 6.03 -5.87
C LEU A 160 -25.59 5.94 -6.05
N ASP A 161 -26.27 7.07 -6.16
CA ASP A 161 -27.74 7.16 -6.19
C ASP A 161 -28.37 6.37 -7.36
N ALA A 162 -27.64 6.21 -8.46
CA ALA A 162 -28.08 5.40 -9.60
C ALA A 162 -28.03 3.89 -9.31
N ASP A 163 -27.12 3.43 -8.45
CA ASP A 163 -26.90 2.01 -8.15
C ASP A 163 -27.65 1.53 -6.89
N LEU A 164 -27.79 2.39 -5.88
CA LEU A 164 -28.45 2.07 -4.61
C LEU A 164 -29.89 1.53 -4.75
N PRO A 165 -30.73 1.98 -5.70
CA PRO A 165 -32.07 1.43 -5.89
C PRO A 165 -32.12 -0.06 -6.27
N TYR A 166 -31.00 -0.65 -6.72
CA TYR A 166 -30.92 -2.09 -7.02
C TYR A 166 -30.58 -2.95 -5.80
N MET A 167 -30.39 -2.32 -4.64
CA MET A 167 -30.26 -3.02 -3.37
C MET A 167 -31.64 -3.29 -2.76
N LYS A 168 -31.72 -4.26 -1.83
CA LYS A 168 -32.97 -4.53 -1.09
C LYS A 168 -33.42 -3.32 -0.27
N ALA A 169 -32.46 -2.53 0.19
CA ALA A 169 -32.65 -1.21 0.77
C ALA A 169 -31.51 -0.31 0.24
N PRO A 170 -31.78 0.96 -0.10
CA PRO A 170 -30.80 1.86 -0.70
C PRO A 170 -29.82 2.38 0.35
N ASP A 171 -28.95 1.50 0.83
CA ASP A 171 -27.94 1.81 1.85
C ASP A 171 -26.54 1.33 1.42
N LEU A 172 -25.50 1.99 1.96
CA LEU A 172 -24.10 1.74 1.59
C LEU A 172 -23.61 0.37 2.06
N ASP A 173 -24.09 -0.13 3.20
CA ASP A 173 -23.70 -1.43 3.75
C ASP A 173 -24.16 -2.57 2.82
N ARG A 174 -25.38 -2.47 2.27
CA ARG A 174 -25.94 -3.41 1.30
C ARG A 174 -25.23 -3.31 -0.04
N TYR A 175 -24.85 -2.11 -0.45
CA TYR A 175 -24.04 -1.91 -1.64
C TYR A 175 -22.66 -2.58 -1.49
N GLU A 176 -22.00 -2.40 -0.35
CA GLU A 176 -20.72 -3.05 -0.03
C GLU A 176 -20.86 -4.58 -0.06
N LEU A 177 -21.88 -5.12 0.63
CA LEU A 177 -22.15 -6.56 0.65
C LEU A 177 -22.38 -7.10 -0.76
N TRP A 178 -23.20 -6.41 -1.57
CA TRP A 178 -23.44 -6.80 -2.96
C TRP A 178 -22.14 -6.80 -3.78
N LEU A 179 -21.32 -5.76 -3.64
CA LEU A 179 -20.07 -5.63 -4.38
C LEU A 179 -19.10 -6.76 -4.01
N HIS A 180 -18.96 -7.06 -2.71
CA HIS A 180 -18.16 -8.17 -2.21
C HIS A 180 -18.67 -9.53 -2.74
N ASP A 181 -19.97 -9.78 -2.71
CA ASP A 181 -20.57 -11.01 -3.21
C ASP A 181 -20.36 -11.17 -4.72
N HIS A 182 -20.55 -10.08 -5.47
CA HIS A 182 -20.34 -10.06 -6.92
C HIS A 182 -18.88 -10.34 -7.27
N LEU A 183 -17.95 -9.61 -6.66
CA LEU A 183 -16.51 -9.82 -6.90
C LEU A 183 -16.05 -11.20 -6.43
N THR A 184 -16.61 -11.74 -5.34
CA THR A 184 -16.27 -13.08 -4.86
C THR A 184 -16.72 -14.15 -5.84
N ARG A 185 -17.92 -14.00 -6.42
CA ARG A 185 -18.43 -14.92 -7.43
C ARG A 185 -17.58 -14.91 -8.71
N VAL A 186 -17.14 -13.72 -9.14
CA VAL A 186 -16.44 -13.55 -10.42
C VAL A 186 -14.93 -13.81 -10.31
N LEU A 187 -14.29 -13.39 -9.22
CA LEU A 187 -12.82 -13.41 -9.04
C LEU A 187 -12.35 -14.48 -8.03
N GLY A 188 -13.23 -14.93 -7.15
CA GLY A 188 -12.93 -15.84 -6.05
C GLY A 188 -12.54 -15.11 -4.75
N ALA A 189 -12.84 -15.74 -3.61
CA ALA A 189 -12.58 -15.18 -2.28
C ALA A 189 -11.10 -14.77 -2.02
N PRO A 190 -10.07 -15.53 -2.48
CA PRO A 190 -8.68 -15.11 -2.28
C PRO A 190 -8.29 -13.80 -2.97
N ALA A 191 -8.98 -13.45 -4.07
CA ALA A 191 -8.78 -12.17 -4.74
C ALA A 191 -9.44 -11.04 -3.96
N VAL A 192 -10.68 -11.26 -3.49
CA VAL A 192 -11.46 -10.27 -2.73
C VAL A 192 -10.84 -9.95 -1.38
N SER A 193 -10.14 -10.89 -0.73
CA SER A 193 -9.43 -10.62 0.53
C SER A 193 -8.27 -9.61 0.39
N ARG A 194 -7.96 -9.18 -0.84
CA ARG A 194 -6.94 -8.17 -1.16
C ARG A 194 -7.56 -6.81 -1.51
N LEU A 195 -8.86 -6.67 -1.30
CA LEU A 195 -9.60 -5.47 -1.57
C LEU A 195 -9.95 -4.77 -0.26
N THR A 196 -9.86 -3.44 -0.26
CA THR A 196 -10.43 -2.59 0.78
C THR A 196 -11.48 -1.70 0.14
N VAL A 197 -12.73 -1.81 0.59
CA VAL A 197 -13.84 -0.99 0.11
C VAL A 197 -14.15 0.07 1.16
N THR A 198 -14.26 1.33 0.72
CA THR A 198 -14.63 2.45 1.60
C THR A 198 -15.59 3.41 0.87
N PHE A 199 -16.30 4.23 1.64
CA PHE A 199 -17.27 5.20 1.12
C PHE A 199 -16.96 6.64 1.57
N PRO A 200 -15.79 7.20 1.17
CA PRO A 200 -15.47 8.59 1.46
C PRO A 200 -16.49 9.56 0.83
N GLN A 201 -16.73 10.66 1.52
CA GLN A 201 -17.61 11.74 1.07
C GLN A 201 -16.78 12.80 0.33
N VAL A 202 -17.24 13.23 -0.84
CA VAL A 202 -16.71 14.38 -1.56
C VAL A 202 -17.87 15.35 -1.76
N ASP A 203 -17.75 16.56 -1.21
CA ASP A 203 -18.80 17.59 -1.30
C ASP A 203 -20.19 17.13 -0.81
N GLY A 204 -20.23 16.20 0.16
CA GLY A 204 -21.46 15.63 0.71
C GLY A 204 -22.04 14.44 -0.09
N THR A 205 -21.34 14.01 -1.13
CA THR A 205 -21.73 12.87 -1.97
C THR A 205 -20.80 11.68 -1.74
N ALA A 206 -21.37 10.49 -1.51
CA ALA A 206 -20.62 9.27 -1.27
C ALA A 206 -20.03 8.73 -2.57
N VAL A 207 -18.73 8.42 -2.59
CA VAL A 207 -18.05 7.71 -3.67
C VAL A 207 -17.60 6.35 -3.16
N CYS A 208 -17.82 5.28 -3.92
CA CYS A 208 -17.26 3.97 -3.55
C CYS A 208 -15.81 3.90 -4.02
N ARG A 209 -14.89 3.72 -3.08
CA ARG A 209 -13.46 3.53 -3.34
C ARG A 209 -13.11 2.07 -3.10
N VAL A 210 -12.62 1.39 -4.14
CA VAL A 210 -12.11 0.02 -4.07
C VAL A 210 -10.60 0.05 -4.26
N GLU A 211 -9.85 -0.19 -3.19
CA GLU A 211 -8.40 -0.33 -3.24
C GLU A 211 -8.04 -1.79 -3.47
N ALA A 212 -7.29 -2.08 -4.52
CA ALA A 212 -6.85 -3.41 -4.87
C ALA A 212 -5.34 -3.57 -4.68
N GLU A 213 -4.94 -4.41 -3.72
CA GLU A 213 -3.54 -4.77 -3.54
C GLU A 213 -3.10 -5.82 -4.56
N ARG A 214 -1.89 -5.67 -5.10
CA ARG A 214 -1.31 -6.65 -6.03
C ARG A 214 -1.44 -8.08 -5.48
N SER A 215 -1.97 -8.97 -6.30
CA SER A 215 -2.08 -10.39 -5.97
C SER A 215 -0.72 -11.09 -6.14
N PRO A 216 -0.35 -12.01 -5.23
CA PRO A 216 0.85 -12.85 -5.40
C PRO A 216 0.63 -14.00 -6.40
N ARG A 217 -0.59 -14.15 -6.94
CA ARG A 217 -0.97 -15.21 -7.88
C ARG A 217 -1.90 -14.65 -8.96
N PRO A 218 -1.94 -15.27 -10.16
CA PRO A 218 -2.92 -14.92 -11.20
C PRO A 218 -4.36 -14.92 -10.68
N VAL A 219 -5.11 -13.88 -11.02
CA VAL A 219 -6.55 -13.73 -10.77
C VAL A 219 -7.29 -13.82 -12.10
N PHE A 220 -8.27 -14.72 -12.19
CA PHE A 220 -9.06 -14.95 -13.39
C PHE A 220 -10.50 -14.47 -13.18
N VAL A 221 -11.09 -13.91 -14.23
CA VAL A 221 -12.48 -13.47 -14.27
C VAL A 221 -13.33 -14.61 -14.82
N ARG A 222 -14.37 -14.99 -14.08
CA ARG A 222 -15.36 -16.01 -14.47
C ARG A 222 -16.75 -15.37 -14.51
N PRO A 223 -17.23 -14.94 -15.68
CA PRO A 223 -18.58 -14.37 -15.81
C PRO A 223 -19.64 -15.41 -15.45
N ALA A 224 -20.69 -15.02 -14.70
CA ALA A 224 -21.68 -15.98 -14.21
C ALA A 224 -22.49 -16.70 -15.31
N LYS A 225 -22.60 -16.10 -16.51
CA LYS A 225 -23.37 -16.62 -17.65
C LYS A 225 -22.49 -17.23 -18.74
N SER A 226 -21.22 -17.51 -18.45
CA SER A 226 -20.27 -18.04 -19.42
C SER A 226 -19.27 -18.98 -18.74
N ASP A 227 -18.93 -20.07 -19.39
CA ASP A 227 -17.87 -20.98 -18.92
C ASP A 227 -16.46 -20.46 -19.26
N GLN A 228 -16.35 -19.25 -19.81
CA GLN A 228 -15.07 -18.63 -20.11
C GLN A 228 -14.30 -18.28 -18.83
N VAL A 229 -13.01 -18.60 -18.84
CA VAL A 229 -12.05 -18.18 -17.82
C VAL A 229 -11.12 -17.18 -18.47
N LEU A 230 -11.27 -15.91 -18.11
CA LEU A 230 -10.61 -14.79 -18.76
C LEU A 230 -9.50 -14.23 -17.87
N PHE A 231 -8.41 -13.77 -18.48
CA PHE A 231 -7.30 -13.12 -17.79
C PHE A 231 -7.17 -11.67 -18.24
N TYR A 232 -7.18 -10.75 -17.28
CA TYR A 232 -7.06 -9.32 -17.53
C TYR A 232 -5.84 -8.74 -16.82
N ALA A 233 -5.09 -7.88 -17.49
CA ALA A 233 -3.95 -7.16 -16.93
C ALA A 233 -4.00 -5.68 -17.33
N ARG A 234 -3.43 -4.80 -16.48
CA ARG A 234 -3.19 -3.40 -16.83
C ARG A 234 -1.99 -3.30 -17.75
N ILE A 235 -2.21 -2.82 -18.98
CA ILE A 235 -1.16 -2.50 -19.96
C ILE A 235 -1.25 -1.00 -20.24
N GLY A 236 -0.28 -0.23 -19.73
CA GLY A 236 -0.36 1.23 -19.74
C GLY A 236 -1.52 1.74 -18.88
N ASN A 237 -2.41 2.54 -19.49
CA ASN A 237 -3.61 3.06 -18.82
C ASN A 237 -4.90 2.26 -19.12
N SER A 238 -4.78 1.06 -19.70
CA SER A 238 -5.94 0.25 -20.11
C SER A 238 -5.91 -1.12 -19.47
N THR A 239 -7.07 -1.62 -19.09
CA THR A 239 -7.29 -3.03 -18.74
C THR A 239 -7.50 -3.82 -20.04
N ARG A 240 -6.63 -4.79 -20.32
CA ARG A 240 -6.71 -5.62 -21.53
C ARG A 240 -6.92 -7.09 -21.17
N GLU A 241 -7.75 -7.74 -21.97
CA GLU A 241 -7.83 -9.20 -21.98
C GLU A 241 -6.59 -9.75 -22.66
N LEU A 242 -5.93 -10.72 -22.02
CA LEU A 242 -4.83 -11.46 -22.61
C LEU A 242 -5.34 -12.81 -23.10
N SER A 243 -4.85 -13.24 -24.26
CA SER A 243 -5.02 -14.61 -24.72
C SER A 243 -4.37 -15.59 -23.75
N VAL A 244 -4.71 -16.88 -23.86
CA VAL A 244 -4.13 -17.92 -22.99
C VAL A 244 -2.61 -17.94 -23.05
N ALA A 245 -2.02 -17.79 -24.24
CA ALA A 245 -0.56 -17.77 -24.42
C ALA A 245 0.07 -16.55 -23.71
N GLU A 246 -0.45 -15.35 -23.97
CA GLU A 246 0.00 -14.11 -23.33
C GLU A 246 -0.19 -14.15 -21.81
N ALA A 247 -1.27 -14.73 -21.31
CA ALA A 247 -1.53 -14.86 -19.89
C ALA A 247 -0.53 -15.79 -19.19
N ILE A 248 -0.13 -16.89 -19.84
CA ILE A 248 0.90 -17.81 -19.33
C ILE A 248 2.26 -17.09 -19.27
N GLU A 249 2.65 -16.41 -20.34
CA GLU A 249 3.90 -15.64 -20.41
C GLU A 249 3.92 -14.53 -19.37
N TYR A 250 2.87 -13.71 -19.32
CA TYR A 250 2.69 -12.65 -18.32
C TYR A 250 2.80 -13.22 -16.91
N ALA A 251 2.13 -14.34 -16.63
CA ALA A 251 2.10 -14.93 -15.30
C ALA A 251 3.46 -15.50 -14.87
N ALA A 252 4.21 -16.09 -15.81
CA ALA A 252 5.56 -16.57 -15.56
C ALA A 252 6.50 -15.43 -15.15
N ASP A 253 6.43 -14.30 -15.84
CA ASP A 253 7.29 -13.15 -15.54
C ASP A 253 6.86 -12.40 -14.27
N HIS A 254 5.55 -12.25 -14.05
CA HIS A 254 5.03 -11.40 -12.99
C HIS A 254 4.86 -12.11 -11.65
N PHE A 255 4.59 -13.42 -11.62
CA PHE A 255 4.30 -14.14 -10.38
C PHE A 255 5.33 -15.22 -10.03
N ALA A 256 6.35 -15.45 -10.86
CA ALA A 256 7.43 -16.35 -10.47
C ALA A 256 8.13 -15.83 -9.21
N ARG A 257 8.21 -16.69 -8.19
CA ARG A 257 9.05 -16.42 -7.02
C ARG A 257 10.52 -16.39 -7.47
N PRO A 258 11.36 -15.49 -6.94
CA PRO A 258 12.80 -15.68 -7.01
C PRO A 258 13.10 -17.06 -6.44
N SER A 259 13.64 -17.95 -7.27
CA SER A 259 13.95 -19.33 -6.87
C SER A 259 15.11 -19.33 -5.89
N ALA A 260 14.81 -19.18 -4.60
CA ALA A 260 15.76 -19.38 -3.51
C ALA A 260 16.03 -20.88 -3.27
N TRP A 261 16.33 -21.65 -4.33
CA TRP A 261 16.83 -23.03 -4.22
C TRP A 261 17.39 -23.55 -5.55
N ARG A 262 18.48 -22.94 -6.04
CA ARG A 262 19.28 -23.47 -7.16
C ARG A 262 20.79 -23.31 -6.90
N ARG A 263 21.28 -23.68 -5.73
CA ARG A 263 22.70 -24.02 -5.50
C ARG A 263 22.80 -25.05 -4.39
N GLY A 264 23.06 -26.30 -4.76
CA GLY A 264 23.20 -27.44 -3.86
C GLY A 264 23.12 -28.74 -4.65
N GLY A 265 23.96 -28.87 -5.67
CA GLY A 265 23.95 -30.00 -6.59
C GLY A 265 25.17 -29.97 -7.48
N ARG A 266 26.34 -30.14 -6.88
CA ARG A 266 27.50 -30.82 -7.45
C ARG A 266 28.25 -31.48 -6.30
#